data_AF-A0A0S7ZFK2-F1
#
_entry.id   AF-A0A0S7ZFK2-F1
#
_cell.length_a   1.000
_cell.length_b   1.000
_cell.length_c   1.000
_cell.angle_alpha   90.00
_cell.angle_beta   90.00
_cell.angle_gamma   90.00
#
_symmetry.space_group_name_H-M   'P 1'
#
loop_
_entity.id
_entity.type
_entity.pdbx_description
1 polymer ?
#
loop_
_entity_poly.entity_id
_entity_poly.type
_entity_poly.pdbx_seq_one_letter_code
_entity_poly.pdbx_strand_id
1 'polypeptide(L)'
;MLIFTFPEPGLSALAWIALVPLFMIIITASFSRTLLAAIVTGVLFYVVYLFWMKEYKHPLALSGGVFGVMVFWLGAVIISFFMYHSVPARGRALRGVRLVALVCGWFVIDYVKTIGYLAFPWGILGYSQYKNLALIQSASIFGIWGIDALILLCNASLAGLAVDILSRRAGEGRLPGVRRFILPVAVFFLVIASMAWGLAKLSEERRSTFTKKRIAMV
;
A
#
# COMPACT_ATOMS: atom_id res chain seq x y z
N MET A 1 12.64 3.76 2.81
CA MET A 1 11.56 3.19 3.66
C MET A 1 11.05 1.86 3.10
N LEU A 2 10.65 1.79 1.81
CA LEU A 2 10.17 0.54 1.18
C LEU A 2 11.16 -0.64 1.31
N ILE A 3 12.47 -0.42 1.14
CA ILE A 3 13.49 -1.47 1.26
C ILE A 3 13.41 -2.20 2.61
N PHE A 4 13.18 -1.47 3.70
CA PHE A 4 13.15 -2.04 5.04
C PHE A 4 11.84 -2.77 5.39
N THR A 5 10.86 -2.70 4.49
CA THR A 5 9.51 -3.24 4.70
C THR A 5 9.40 -4.73 4.34
N PHE A 6 10.23 -5.19 3.40
CA PHE A 6 10.25 -6.57 2.91
C PHE A 6 11.52 -7.31 3.37
N PRO A 7 11.56 -8.66 3.32
CA PRO A 7 11.54 -9.55 4.49
C PRO A 7 12.62 -9.34 5.56
N GLU A 8 13.78 -8.79 5.21
CA GLU A 8 14.78 -8.34 6.18
C GLU A 8 15.11 -6.86 5.97
N PRO A 9 14.97 -6.00 7.00
CA PRO A 9 14.58 -6.26 8.38
C PRO A 9 13.08 -6.55 8.61
N GLY A 10 12.21 -6.37 7.61
CA GLY A 10 10.77 -6.68 7.72
C GLY A 10 10.01 -5.76 8.69
N LEU A 11 10.36 -4.47 8.70
CA LEU A 11 9.70 -3.43 9.49
C LEU A 11 8.33 -3.09 8.88
N SER A 12 7.33 -3.92 9.16
CA SER A 12 5.96 -3.82 8.63
C SER A 12 5.30 -2.46 8.87
N ALA A 13 5.68 -1.75 9.94
CA ALA A 13 5.21 -0.40 10.25
C ALA A 13 5.56 0.62 9.16
N LEU A 14 6.71 0.46 8.47
CA LEU A 14 7.13 1.39 7.43
C LEU A 14 6.25 1.33 6.18
N ALA A 15 5.61 0.18 5.91
CA ALA A 15 4.68 0.02 4.79
C ALA A 15 3.58 1.09 4.76
N TRP A 16 3.10 1.48 5.95
CA TRP A 16 1.99 2.41 6.16
C TRP A 16 2.30 3.86 5.80
N ILE A 17 3.58 4.20 5.66
CA ILE A 17 4.04 5.56 5.32
C ILE A 17 4.99 5.61 4.11
N ALA A 18 5.41 4.46 3.59
CA ALA A 18 6.49 4.37 2.61
C ALA A 18 6.16 4.98 1.24
N LEU A 19 4.88 4.97 0.83
CA LEU A 19 4.42 5.57 -0.43
C LEU A 19 3.98 7.03 -0.29
N VAL A 20 3.90 7.57 0.94
CA VAL A 20 3.49 8.95 1.19
C VAL A 20 4.24 9.95 0.29
N PRO A 21 5.59 9.92 0.15
CA PRO A 21 6.30 10.88 -0.69
C PRO A 21 5.93 10.76 -2.18
N LEU A 22 5.79 9.54 -2.70
CA LEU A 22 5.44 9.32 -4.10
C LEU A 22 4.00 9.78 -4.37
N PHE A 23 3.07 9.51 -3.46
CA PHE A 23 1.68 9.96 -3.58
C PHE A 23 1.55 11.48 -3.46
N MET A 24 2.38 12.14 -2.64
CA MET A 24 2.44 13.60 -2.63
C MET A 24 2.87 14.16 -3.99
N ILE A 25 3.86 13.53 -4.64
CA ILE A 25 4.30 13.90 -5.99
C ILE A 25 3.17 13.68 -7.01
N ILE A 26 2.48 12.54 -6.97
CA ILE A 26 1.29 12.29 -7.80
C ILE A 26 0.24 13.39 -7.59
N ILE A 27 0.03 13.85 -6.36
CA ILE A 27 -1.00 14.85 -6.03
C ILE A 27 -0.63 16.26 -6.52
N THR A 28 0.66 16.61 -6.56
CA THR A 28 1.11 18.01 -6.65
C THR A 28 1.96 18.33 -7.87
N ALA A 29 2.62 17.34 -8.48
CA ALA A 29 3.59 17.55 -9.53
C ALA A 29 3.02 17.27 -10.92
N SER A 30 3.72 17.72 -11.95
CA SER A 30 3.40 17.36 -13.33
C SER A 30 3.64 15.87 -13.60
N PHE A 31 3.03 15.35 -14.67
CA PHE A 31 3.18 13.96 -15.08
C PHE A 31 4.65 13.56 -15.25
N SER A 32 5.46 14.38 -15.92
CA SER A 32 6.88 14.09 -16.16
C SER A 32 7.69 14.01 -14.86
N ARG A 33 7.42 14.89 -13.89
CA ARG A 33 8.09 14.85 -12.57
C ARG A 33 7.68 13.62 -11.77
N THR A 34 6.40 13.26 -11.86
CA THR A 34 5.86 12.03 -11.25
C THR A 34 6.53 10.80 -11.84
N LEU A 35 6.68 10.74 -13.16
CA LEU A 35 7.32 9.62 -13.84
C LEU A 35 8.81 9.51 -13.47
N LEU A 36 9.53 10.63 -13.45
CA LEU A 36 10.94 10.65 -13.02
C LEU A 36 11.09 10.15 -11.58
N ALA A 37 10.24 10.64 -10.66
CA ALA A 37 10.25 10.20 -9.28
C ALA A 37 9.94 8.70 -9.16
N ALA A 38 8.98 8.20 -9.94
CA ALA A 38 8.63 6.78 -9.97
C ALA A 38 9.78 5.90 -10.49
N ILE A 39 10.47 6.32 -11.56
CA ILE A 39 11.64 5.61 -12.10
C ILE A 39 12.74 5.54 -11.04
N VAL A 40 13.12 6.69 -10.46
CA VAL A 40 14.21 6.77 -9.48
C VAL A 40 13.89 5.92 -8.25
N THR A 41 12.70 6.11 -7.67
CA THR A 41 12.28 5.36 -6.47
C THR A 41 12.11 3.87 -6.74
N GLY A 42 11.55 3.53 -7.89
CA GLY A 42 11.34 2.17 -8.34
C GLY A 42 12.66 1.44 -8.52
N VAL A 43 13.58 1.97 -9.32
CA VAL A 43 14.89 1.35 -9.58
C VAL A 43 15.66 1.15 -8.28
N LEU A 44 15.75 2.18 -7.43
CA LEU A 44 16.46 2.09 -6.15
C LEU A 44 15.86 1.02 -5.23
N PHE A 45 14.54 0.90 -5.19
CA PHE A 45 13.87 -0.11 -4.37
C PHE A 45 14.04 -1.52 -4.94
N TYR A 46 13.67 -1.74 -6.21
CA TYR A 46 13.58 -3.08 -6.77
C TYR A 46 14.92 -3.73 -7.09
N VAL A 47 15.97 -2.95 -7.38
CA VAL A 47 17.34 -3.51 -7.52
C VAL A 47 17.79 -4.13 -6.20
N VAL A 48 17.52 -3.47 -5.07
CA VAL A 48 17.86 -3.98 -3.74
C VAL A 48 16.92 -5.12 -3.36
N TYR A 49 15.61 -4.94 -3.55
CA TYR A 49 14.61 -5.92 -3.17
C TYR A 49 14.73 -7.25 -3.92
N LEU A 50 15.08 -7.21 -5.21
CA LEU A 50 15.25 -8.40 -6.04
C LEU A 50 16.70 -8.86 -6.14
N PHE A 51 17.62 -8.32 -5.32
CA PHE A 51 19.04 -8.65 -5.40
C PHE A 51 19.32 -10.15 -5.25
N TRP A 52 18.50 -10.85 -4.46
CA TRP A 52 18.53 -12.30 -4.29
C TRP A 52 18.35 -13.08 -5.60
N MET A 53 17.77 -12.49 -6.65
CA MET A 53 17.65 -13.13 -7.96
C MET A 53 18.99 -13.36 -8.65
N LYS A 54 20.10 -12.77 -8.17
CA LYS A 54 21.45 -13.09 -8.65
C LYS A 54 21.86 -14.53 -8.38
N GLU A 55 21.24 -15.20 -7.42
CA GLU A 55 21.49 -16.60 -7.10
C GLU A 55 21.01 -17.55 -8.23
N TYR A 56 20.14 -17.08 -9.12
CA TYR A 56 19.76 -17.83 -10.30
C TYR A 56 20.90 -17.81 -11.33
N LYS A 57 21.24 -18.99 -11.87
CA LYS A 57 22.31 -19.17 -12.87
C LYS A 57 22.08 -18.46 -14.22
N HIS A 58 20.91 -17.84 -14.41
CA HIS A 58 20.57 -17.15 -15.66
C HIS A 58 21.05 -15.68 -15.61
N PRO A 59 21.82 -15.20 -16.60
CA PRO A 59 22.43 -13.86 -16.57
C PRO A 59 21.41 -12.71 -16.54
N LEU A 60 20.19 -12.94 -17.05
CA LEU A 60 19.11 -11.95 -17.04
C LEU A 60 18.16 -12.08 -15.83
N ALA A 61 18.47 -12.91 -14.82
CA ALA A 61 17.54 -13.13 -13.71
C ALA A 61 17.23 -11.82 -12.96
N LEU A 62 18.27 -11.10 -12.51
CA LEU A 62 18.09 -9.82 -11.82
C LEU A 62 17.54 -8.74 -12.75
N SER A 63 18.16 -8.52 -13.92
CA SER A 63 17.77 -7.43 -14.83
C SER A 63 16.37 -7.64 -15.41
N GLY A 64 16.03 -8.87 -15.79
CA GLY A 64 14.68 -9.24 -16.25
C GLY A 64 13.64 -9.13 -15.14
N GLY A 65 13.97 -9.56 -13.92
CA GLY A 65 13.10 -9.39 -12.76
C GLY A 65 12.82 -7.93 -12.44
N VAL A 66 13.87 -7.08 -12.39
CA VAL A 66 13.74 -5.63 -12.17
C VAL A 66 12.95 -4.97 -13.30
N PHE A 67 13.17 -5.36 -14.56
CA PHE A 67 12.38 -4.86 -15.68
C PHE A 67 10.90 -5.23 -15.53
N GLY A 68 10.60 -6.49 -15.21
CA GLY A 68 9.22 -6.96 -15.02
C GLY A 68 8.46 -6.18 -13.94
N VAL A 69 9.05 -6.01 -12.74
CA VAL A 69 8.41 -5.18 -11.69
C VAL A 69 8.33 -3.70 -12.07
N MET A 70 9.30 -3.17 -12.81
CA MET A 70 9.26 -1.77 -13.25
C MET A 70 8.07 -1.49 -14.16
N VAL A 71 7.71 -2.41 -15.06
CA VAL A 71 6.52 -2.25 -15.91
C VAL A 71 5.27 -2.07 -15.07
N PHE A 72 5.07 -2.94 -14.07
CA PHE A 72 3.91 -2.83 -13.17
C PHE A 72 4.01 -1.61 -12.24
N TRP A 73 5.18 -1.29 -11.70
CA TRP A 73 5.37 -0.12 -10.85
C TRP A 73 5.04 1.19 -11.57
N LEU A 74 5.56 1.36 -12.79
CA LEU A 74 5.26 2.52 -13.61
C LEU A 74 3.79 2.53 -14.03
N GLY A 75 3.23 1.37 -14.39
CA GLY A 75 1.79 1.21 -14.65
C GLY A 75 0.93 1.69 -13.47
N ALA A 76 1.27 1.27 -12.25
CA ALA A 76 0.55 1.65 -11.03
C ALA A 76 0.59 3.18 -10.83
N VAL A 77 1.77 3.80 -10.99
CA VAL A 77 1.91 5.26 -10.88
C VAL A 77 1.13 5.99 -11.97
N ILE A 78 1.24 5.54 -13.23
CA ILE A 78 0.59 6.18 -14.38
C ILE A 78 -0.94 6.14 -14.21
N ILE A 79 -1.50 4.96 -13.93
CA ILE A 79 -2.95 4.81 -13.75
C ILE A 79 -3.42 5.59 -12.52
N SER A 80 -2.69 5.51 -11.40
CA SER A 80 -3.01 6.31 -10.19
C SER A 80 -3.02 7.81 -10.47
N PHE A 81 -2.05 8.30 -11.25
CA PHE A 81 -1.96 9.71 -11.64
C PHE A 81 -3.18 10.14 -12.46
N PHE A 82 -3.53 9.38 -13.49
CA PHE A 82 -4.67 9.72 -14.33
C PHE A 82 -6.00 9.58 -13.59
N MET A 83 -6.19 8.56 -12.75
CA MET A 83 -7.40 8.39 -11.94
C MET A 83 -7.56 9.49 -10.89
N TYR A 84 -6.46 9.95 -10.28
CA TYR A 84 -6.50 11.07 -9.34
C TYR A 84 -6.87 12.41 -10.00
N HIS A 85 -6.40 12.64 -11.23
CA HIS A 85 -6.61 13.88 -11.97
C HIS A 85 -7.86 13.89 -12.86
N SER A 86 -8.45 12.74 -13.17
CA SER A 86 -9.72 12.66 -13.91
C SER A 86 -10.91 13.12 -13.08
N VAL A 87 -10.84 12.98 -11.76
CA VAL A 87 -11.88 13.46 -10.84
C VAL A 87 -11.71 14.97 -10.63
N PRO A 88 -12.74 15.80 -10.91
CA PRO A 88 -12.65 17.24 -10.81
C PRO A 88 -12.19 17.75 -9.44
N ALA A 89 -11.30 18.73 -9.44
CA ALA A 89 -10.80 19.35 -8.21
C ALA A 89 -11.85 20.24 -7.50
N ARG A 90 -12.97 20.58 -8.20
CA ARG A 90 -14.02 21.46 -7.69
C ARG A 90 -15.06 20.69 -6.89
N GLY A 91 -14.92 20.71 -5.57
CA GLY A 91 -15.93 20.16 -4.66
C GLY A 91 -15.31 19.49 -3.45
N ARG A 92 -15.82 19.81 -2.25
CA ARG A 92 -15.21 19.36 -0.99
C ARG A 92 -15.30 17.84 -0.78
N ALA A 93 -16.37 17.21 -1.26
CA ALA A 93 -16.57 15.76 -1.19
C ALA A 93 -15.69 15.00 -2.21
N LEU A 94 -15.34 15.64 -3.33
CA LEU A 94 -14.59 15.01 -4.41
C LEU A 94 -13.13 14.74 -4.05
N ARG A 95 -12.59 15.37 -3.01
CA ARG A 95 -11.22 15.09 -2.57
C ARG A 95 -11.04 13.67 -2.02
N GLY A 96 -11.96 13.20 -1.18
CA GLY A 96 -11.92 11.81 -0.71
C GLY A 96 -12.02 10.85 -1.89
N VAL A 97 -12.90 11.15 -2.84
CA VAL A 97 -13.07 10.40 -4.09
C VAL A 97 -11.77 10.38 -4.91
N ARG A 98 -11.05 11.51 -5.03
CA ARG A 98 -9.75 11.56 -5.71
C ARG A 98 -8.71 10.63 -5.08
N LEU A 99 -8.59 10.65 -3.75
CA LEU A 99 -7.65 9.77 -3.05
C LEU A 99 -8.03 8.30 -3.19
N VAL A 100 -9.34 7.98 -3.15
CA VAL A 100 -9.83 6.63 -3.43
C VAL A 100 -9.52 6.24 -4.88
N ALA A 101 -9.74 7.13 -5.85
CA ALA A 101 -9.43 6.88 -7.26
C ALA A 101 -7.94 6.62 -7.49
N LEU A 102 -7.06 7.37 -6.82
CA LEU A 102 -5.62 7.11 -6.79
C LEU A 102 -5.33 5.68 -6.32
N VAL A 103 -5.91 5.29 -5.17
CA VAL A 103 -5.72 3.94 -4.61
C VAL A 103 -6.26 2.86 -5.54
N CYS A 104 -7.43 3.06 -6.15
CA CYS A 104 -7.99 2.12 -7.12
C CYS A 104 -7.04 1.92 -8.31
N GLY A 105 -6.41 3.00 -8.80
CA GLY A 105 -5.45 2.91 -9.90
C GLY A 105 -4.23 2.08 -9.56
N TRP A 106 -3.70 2.24 -8.35
CA TRP A 106 -2.58 1.44 -7.86
C TRP A 106 -2.99 -0.02 -7.65
N PHE A 107 -4.11 -0.22 -6.96
CA PHE A 107 -4.63 -1.53 -6.59
C PHE A 107 -4.95 -2.40 -7.80
N VAL A 108 -5.52 -1.83 -8.87
CA VAL A 108 -5.78 -2.57 -10.13
C VAL A 108 -4.49 -3.14 -10.70
N ILE A 109 -3.38 -2.39 -10.66
CA ILE A 109 -2.10 -2.89 -11.15
C ILE A 109 -1.50 -3.94 -10.22
N ASP A 110 -1.62 -3.76 -8.90
CA ASP A 110 -1.21 -4.77 -7.93
C ASP A 110 -2.00 -6.07 -8.09
N TYR A 111 -3.27 -6.00 -8.51
CA TYR A 111 -4.08 -7.18 -8.84
C TYR A 111 -3.66 -7.80 -10.18
N VAL A 112 -3.56 -7.00 -11.25
CA VAL A 112 -3.20 -7.47 -12.61
C VAL A 112 -1.84 -8.14 -12.62
N LYS A 113 -0.84 -7.65 -11.86
CA LYS A 113 0.50 -8.27 -11.82
C LYS A 113 0.53 -9.67 -11.20
N THR A 114 -0.60 -10.16 -10.67
CA THR A 114 -0.73 -11.54 -10.16
C THR A 114 -1.34 -12.52 -11.16
N ILE A 115 -1.78 -12.03 -12.33
CA ILE A 115 -2.59 -12.81 -13.28
C ILE A 115 -1.80 -13.07 -14.57
N GLY A 116 -1.96 -14.28 -15.11
CA GLY A 116 -1.49 -14.63 -16.44
C GLY A 116 -0.01 -15.01 -16.50
N TYR A 117 0.50 -15.14 -17.73
CA TYR A 117 1.83 -15.68 -17.99
C TYR A 117 2.97 -14.74 -17.56
N LEU A 118 2.70 -13.43 -17.53
CA LEU A 118 3.65 -12.41 -17.10
C LEU A 118 3.47 -12.02 -15.62
N ALA A 119 2.74 -12.83 -14.84
CA ALA A 119 2.53 -12.57 -13.42
C ALA A 119 3.88 -12.50 -12.69
N PHE A 120 4.12 -11.37 -12.03
CA PHE A 120 5.32 -11.14 -11.24
C PHE A 120 4.95 -10.37 -9.97
N PRO A 121 4.33 -11.05 -8.98
CA PRO A 121 3.62 -10.43 -7.86
C PRO A 121 4.55 -9.91 -6.74
N TRP A 122 5.73 -9.42 -7.10
CA TRP A 122 6.71 -8.91 -6.18
C TRP A 122 6.37 -7.46 -5.76
N GLY A 123 6.60 -7.16 -4.48
CA GLY A 123 6.44 -5.80 -3.92
C GLY A 123 5.00 -5.40 -3.58
N ILE A 124 4.05 -6.34 -3.48
CA ILE A 124 2.69 -6.05 -2.96
C ILE A 124 2.79 -5.73 -1.46
N LEU A 125 2.29 -4.56 -1.04
CA LEU A 125 2.47 -4.04 0.31
C LEU A 125 1.74 -4.90 1.36
N GLY A 126 0.61 -5.51 1.01
CA GLY A 126 -0.10 -6.44 1.90
C GLY A 126 0.82 -7.50 2.52
N TYR A 127 1.77 -8.06 1.75
CA TYR A 127 2.67 -9.12 2.24
C TYR A 127 3.69 -8.63 3.27
N SER A 128 3.94 -7.32 3.36
CA SER A 128 4.80 -6.77 4.41
C SER A 128 4.26 -7.02 5.82
N GLN A 129 2.97 -7.31 5.95
CA GLN A 129 2.31 -7.51 7.23
C GLN A 129 2.39 -8.96 7.73
N TYR A 130 3.20 -9.83 7.11
CA TYR A 130 3.28 -11.27 7.45
C TYR A 130 3.64 -11.60 8.92
N LYS A 131 4.27 -10.67 9.65
CA LYS A 131 4.53 -10.81 11.10
C LYS A 131 3.39 -10.30 11.99
N ASN A 132 2.43 -9.55 11.44
CA ASN A 132 1.32 -8.96 12.18
C ASN A 132 0.12 -9.91 12.19
N LEU A 133 0.18 -10.92 13.06
CA LEU A 133 -0.85 -11.97 13.14
C LEU A 133 -2.26 -11.39 13.34
N ALA A 134 -2.40 -10.37 14.19
CA ALA A 134 -3.69 -9.71 14.44
C ALA A 134 -4.28 -9.11 13.16
N LEU A 135 -3.46 -8.53 12.30
CA LEU A 135 -3.94 -7.97 11.03
C LEU A 135 -4.18 -9.05 9.97
N ILE A 136 -3.30 -10.04 9.85
CA ILE A 136 -3.41 -11.08 8.81
C ILE A 136 -4.71 -11.87 8.92
N GLN A 137 -5.26 -12.07 10.13
CA GLN A 137 -6.54 -12.75 10.28
C GLN A 137 -7.69 -12.08 9.51
N SER A 138 -7.63 -10.77 9.28
CA SER A 138 -8.64 -10.08 8.46
C SER A 138 -8.57 -10.49 6.98
N ALA A 139 -7.47 -11.09 6.52
CA ALA A 139 -7.38 -11.68 5.19
C ALA A 139 -8.34 -12.86 5.00
N SER A 140 -8.89 -13.44 6.07
CA SER A 140 -9.95 -14.45 5.94
C SER A 140 -11.27 -13.90 5.37
N ILE A 141 -11.45 -12.57 5.32
CA ILE A 141 -12.66 -11.93 4.78
C ILE A 141 -12.41 -11.47 3.33
N PHE A 142 -11.34 -10.70 3.11
CA PHE A 142 -11.07 -10.03 1.82
C PHE A 142 -9.78 -10.49 1.15
N GLY A 143 -9.15 -11.55 1.65
CA GLY A 143 -7.80 -11.95 1.23
C GLY A 143 -6.74 -10.92 1.59
N ILE A 144 -5.55 -11.08 1.00
CA ILE A 144 -4.44 -10.13 1.14
C ILE A 144 -4.80 -8.74 0.61
N TRP A 145 -5.76 -8.69 -0.32
CA TRP A 145 -6.24 -7.48 -0.99
C TRP A 145 -6.87 -6.45 -0.06
N GLY A 146 -7.59 -6.90 0.97
CA GLY A 146 -8.12 -5.99 1.99
C GLY A 146 -7.01 -5.28 2.76
N ILE A 147 -5.94 -6.00 3.12
CA ILE A 147 -4.78 -5.46 3.84
C ILE A 147 -4.00 -4.50 2.93
N ASP A 148 -3.79 -4.88 1.68
CA ASP A 148 -3.09 -4.06 0.69
C ASP A 148 -3.84 -2.73 0.45
N ALA A 149 -5.16 -2.79 0.23
CA ALA A 149 -6.00 -1.62 0.08
C ALA A 149 -5.97 -0.71 1.32
N LEU A 150 -5.97 -1.27 2.54
CA LEU A 150 -5.84 -0.48 3.78
C LEU A 150 -4.52 0.27 3.85
N ILE A 151 -3.40 -0.37 3.48
CA ILE A 151 -2.08 0.27 3.47
C ILE A 151 -2.03 1.37 2.41
N LEU A 152 -2.56 1.13 1.21
CA LEU A 152 -2.63 2.13 0.15
C LEU A 152 -3.49 3.33 0.54
N LEU A 153 -4.68 3.09 1.13
CA LEU A 153 -5.55 4.15 1.66
C LEU A 153 -4.86 4.96 2.76
N CYS A 154 -4.13 4.30 3.67
CA CYS A 154 -3.36 4.98 4.69
C CYS A 154 -2.34 5.94 4.07
N ASN A 155 -1.49 5.44 3.17
CA ASN A 155 -0.50 6.25 2.47
C ASN A 155 -1.14 7.42 1.69
N ALA A 156 -2.25 7.18 0.97
CA ALA A 156 -2.94 8.21 0.21
C ALA A 156 -3.56 9.29 1.12
N SER A 157 -4.17 8.87 2.23
CA SER A 157 -4.77 9.79 3.20
C SER A 157 -3.72 10.67 3.89
N LEU A 158 -2.56 10.10 4.24
CA LEU A 158 -1.43 10.81 4.83
C LEU A 158 -0.75 11.75 3.83
N ALA A 159 -0.58 11.33 2.57
CA ALA A 159 -0.07 12.20 1.52
C ALA A 159 -1.00 13.39 1.28
N GLY A 160 -2.32 13.15 1.19
CA GLY A 160 -3.31 14.21 1.07
C GLY A 160 -3.30 15.20 2.24
N LEU A 161 -3.12 14.71 3.46
CA LEU A 161 -3.00 15.52 4.67
C LEU A 161 -1.69 16.34 4.68
N ALA A 162 -0.57 15.73 4.30
CA ALA A 162 0.73 16.39 4.22
C ALA A 162 0.72 17.54 3.22
N VAL A 163 0.17 17.31 2.01
CA VAL A 163 -0.01 18.35 0.99
C VAL A 163 -0.84 19.51 1.55
N ASP A 164 -1.93 19.22 2.26
CA ASP A 164 -2.76 20.27 2.88
C ASP A 164 -2.00 21.10 3.91
N ILE A 165 -1.20 20.47 4.74
CA ILE A 165 -0.41 21.17 5.78
C ILE A 165 0.63 22.07 5.12
N LEU A 166 1.26 21.61 4.04
CA LEU A 166 2.29 22.36 3.32
C LEU A 166 1.69 23.51 2.49
N SER A 167 0.62 23.28 1.73
CA SER A 167 -0.06 24.34 0.95
C SER A 167 -0.67 25.41 1.85
N ARG A 168 -1.05 25.08 3.09
CA ARG A 168 -1.50 26.08 4.08
C ARG A 168 -0.42 27.07 4.48
N ARG A 169 0.85 26.68 4.47
CA ARG A 169 1.98 27.61 4.66
C ARG A 169 2.14 28.55 3.47
N ALA A 170 1.67 28.15 2.29
CA ALA A 170 1.77 28.89 1.04
C ALA A 170 0.55 29.81 0.73
N GLY A 171 -0.48 29.85 1.58
CA GLY A 171 -1.56 30.85 1.48
C GLY A 171 -2.72 30.54 0.52
N GLU A 172 -2.77 29.38 -0.14
CA GLU A 172 -3.81 29.05 -1.12
C GLU A 172 -5.09 28.44 -0.48
N GLY A 173 -6.26 28.77 -1.06
CA GLY A 173 -7.62 28.61 -0.50
C GLY A 173 -8.01 27.20 -0.01
N ARG A 174 -8.83 27.15 1.06
CA ARG A 174 -8.85 26.05 2.05
C ARG A 174 -10.18 25.30 2.22
N LEU A 175 -10.07 24.03 2.61
CA LEU A 175 -11.10 23.29 3.34
C LEU A 175 -11.07 23.62 4.85
N PRO A 176 -12.21 23.53 5.58
CA PRO A 176 -12.24 23.64 7.04
C PRO A 176 -11.29 22.63 7.70
N GLY A 177 -10.62 23.04 8.78
CA GLY A 177 -9.54 22.28 9.43
C GLY A 177 -9.87 20.86 9.86
N VAL A 178 -11.15 20.53 10.10
CA VAL A 178 -11.59 19.22 10.58
C VAL A 178 -11.76 18.20 9.44
N ARG A 179 -12.22 18.60 8.25
CA ARG A 179 -12.60 17.66 7.18
C ARG A 179 -11.42 16.89 6.57
N ARG A 180 -10.22 17.48 6.59
CA ARG A 180 -8.97 16.81 6.14
C ARG A 180 -8.60 15.59 6.97
N PHE A 181 -9.14 15.48 8.18
CA PHE A 181 -8.89 14.35 9.06
C PHE A 181 -9.89 13.21 8.89
N ILE A 182 -11.01 13.40 8.17
CA ILE A 182 -12.06 12.37 8.04
C ILE A 182 -11.50 11.07 7.46
N LEU A 183 -10.79 11.14 6.32
CA LEU A 183 -10.26 9.93 5.68
C LEU A 183 -9.15 9.27 6.50
N PRO A 184 -8.11 9.99 7.01
CA PRO A 184 -7.12 9.38 7.90
C PRO A 184 -7.73 8.74 9.15
N VAL A 185 -8.71 9.40 9.78
CA VAL A 185 -9.40 8.87 10.97
C VAL A 185 -10.23 7.64 10.61
N ALA A 186 -10.96 7.66 9.50
CA ALA A 186 -11.71 6.50 9.02
C ALA A 186 -10.78 5.30 8.75
N VAL A 187 -9.66 5.53 8.06
CA VAL A 187 -8.66 4.49 7.80
C VAL A 187 -8.07 3.96 9.12
N PHE A 188 -7.74 4.84 10.07
CA PHE A 188 -7.27 4.44 11.39
C PHE A 188 -8.27 3.50 12.09
N PHE A 189 -9.56 3.87 12.13
CA PHE A 189 -10.59 3.02 12.72
C PHE A 189 -10.76 1.68 11.98
N LEU A 190 -10.64 1.66 10.65
CA LEU A 190 -10.69 0.42 9.87
C LEU A 190 -9.51 -0.51 10.19
N VAL A 191 -8.31 0.04 10.39
CA VAL A 191 -7.13 -0.73 10.82
C VAL A 191 -7.36 -1.31 12.22
N ILE A 192 -7.83 -0.50 13.16
CA ILE A 192 -8.15 -0.96 14.52
C ILE A 192 -9.22 -2.05 14.50
N ALA A 193 -10.29 -1.87 13.71
CA ALA A 193 -11.34 -2.88 13.56
C ALA A 193 -10.79 -4.20 12.98
N SER A 194 -9.91 -4.11 11.97
CA SER A 194 -9.27 -5.28 11.36
C SER A 194 -8.39 -6.05 12.36
N MET A 195 -7.63 -5.32 13.18
CA MET A 195 -6.81 -5.91 14.25
C MET A 195 -7.66 -6.50 15.38
N ALA A 196 -8.73 -5.82 15.79
CA ALA A 196 -9.65 -6.29 16.82
C ALA A 196 -10.34 -7.60 16.40
N TRP A 197 -10.81 -7.66 15.14
CA TRP A 197 -11.33 -8.88 14.54
C TRP A 197 -10.32 -10.02 14.60
N GLY A 198 -9.07 -9.77 14.22
CA GLY A 198 -8.05 -10.81 14.24
C GLY A 198 -7.64 -11.27 15.63
N LEU A 199 -7.60 -10.37 16.61
CA LEU A 199 -7.38 -10.74 18.01
C LEU A 199 -8.53 -11.59 18.55
N ALA A 200 -9.79 -11.26 18.21
CA ALA A 200 -10.95 -12.05 18.58
C ALA A 200 -10.85 -13.47 17.99
N LYS A 201 -10.52 -13.59 16.71
CA LYS A 201 -10.36 -14.87 16.01
C LYS A 201 -9.21 -15.72 16.57
N LEU A 202 -8.04 -15.12 16.83
CA LEU A 202 -6.92 -15.81 17.49
C LEU A 202 -7.28 -16.30 18.90
N SER A 203 -8.11 -15.55 19.63
CA SER A 203 -8.57 -15.95 20.97
C SER A 203 -9.52 -17.16 20.93
N GLU A 204 -10.31 -17.28 19.88
CA GLU A 204 -11.26 -18.37 19.65
C GLU A 204 -10.53 -19.66 19.26
N GLU A 205 -9.60 -19.58 18.30
CA GLU A 205 -8.76 -20.71 17.89
C GLU A 205 -7.92 -21.26 19.05
N ARG A 206 -7.37 -20.36 19.87
CA ARG A 206 -6.64 -20.74 21.08
C ARG A 206 -7.54 -21.50 22.05
N ARG A 207 -8.76 -21.01 22.33
CA ARG A 207 -9.73 -21.68 23.21
C ARG A 207 -10.13 -23.06 22.69
N SER A 208 -10.44 -23.18 21.39
CA SER A 208 -10.79 -24.45 20.74
C SER A 208 -9.67 -25.50 20.87
N THR A 209 -8.42 -25.07 20.66
CA THR A 209 -7.24 -25.95 20.78
C THR A 209 -7.07 -26.47 22.22
N PHE A 210 -7.26 -25.61 23.23
CA PHE A 210 -7.21 -26.02 24.63
C PHE A 210 -8.31 -27.02 24.99
N THR A 211 -9.54 -26.82 24.51
CA THR A 211 -10.65 -27.77 24.74
C THR A 211 -10.38 -29.13 24.10
N LYS A 212 -9.92 -29.16 22.83
CA LYS A 212 -9.57 -30.41 22.14
C LYS A 212 -8.44 -31.18 22.86
N LYS A 213 -7.41 -30.47 23.34
CA LYS A 213 -6.31 -31.10 24.10
C LYS A 213 -6.79 -31.70 25.42
N ARG A 214 -7.79 -31.11 26.10
CA ARG A 214 -8.38 -31.69 27.31
C ARG A 214 -9.14 -32.99 27.04
N ILE A 215 -9.89 -33.06 25.94
CA ILE A 215 -10.66 -34.27 25.58
C ILE A 215 -9.73 -35.43 25.20
N ALA A 216 -8.57 -35.15 24.58
CA ALA A 216 -7.61 -36.18 24.17
C ALA A 216 -6.73 -36.72 25.33
N MET A 217 -6.82 -36.15 26.53
CA MET A 217 -6.09 -36.60 27.73
C MET A 217 -6.94 -37.44 28.70
N VAL A 218 -8.18 -37.75 28.34
CA VAL A 218 -9.10 -38.65 29.06
C VAL A 218 -9.22 -39.95 28.29
#